data_AF-A0A0F8B4A5-F1
#
_entry.id   AF-A0A0F8B4A5-F1
#
_cell.length_a   1.000
_cell.length_b   1.000
_cell.length_c   1.000
_cell.angle_alpha   90.00
_cell.angle_beta   90.00
_cell.angle_gamma   90.00
#
_symmetry.space_group_name_H-M   'P 1'
#
loop_
_entity.id
_entity.type
_entity.pdbx_description
1 polymer ?
#
loop_
_entity_poly.entity_id
_entity_poly.type
_entity_poly.pdbx_seq_one_letter_code
_entity_poly.pdbx_strand_id
1 'polypeptide(L)'
;MKSVFSVAALAFAAIASATSVSGNRTLVLVDEDGQKAEYSTFLGDLKSRGFDLTYSTAKADSLKLFELGERTYDHIVLLPSHLKNLGSVFTPSALLKFLNTDGNILFALSSTHPVASSVSSLFSELDITLPDERLTTVVDHFSYDATASPETHDVLVLPAPNPIRPDVQPYFSPVDGTDEVLFFPHGTGHILGQSPLLTPILRAPETAYLYAPKTQESGIEPDDIFATGRQLALVSALQARNSARLTVVGSGEMLSDKWIEAKTSGKKVWNREFAKRVSGWTFQETGVLRVNNIEHHLNEADQANPSNPGIYRVKNDVSYSISLSEYNWNSWAPFTIPKNDDLQLEFSMLSPFHRLALKPISSDTDSATFAVNFTVPDQHGIFNFMANYKRPFMTNIEEKVTVSVRHMAHDEWPRSWEISGAWPWMAGIFTTVTGFIAFSALWMYSKPTNGPAESKKSR
;
A
#
# COMPACT_ATOMS: atom_id res chain seq x y z
N MET A 1 -43.22 1.56 8.20
CA MET A 1 -42.41 0.86 7.18
C MET A 1 -40.95 1.35 7.14
N LYS A 2 -40.65 2.66 7.09
CA LYS A 2 -39.24 3.15 7.06
C LYS A 2 -38.38 2.71 8.28
N SER A 3 -38.95 2.69 9.49
CA SER A 3 -38.24 2.28 10.72
C SER A 3 -37.86 0.79 10.75
N VAL A 4 -38.67 -0.10 10.18
CA VAL A 4 -38.38 -1.55 10.17
C VAL A 4 -37.26 -1.85 9.18
N PHE A 5 -37.22 -1.16 8.04
CA PHE A 5 -36.10 -1.25 7.10
C PHE A 5 -34.80 -0.70 7.70
N SER A 6 -34.84 0.40 8.46
CA SER A 6 -33.65 0.93 9.13
C SER A 6 -33.11 0.02 10.24
N VAL A 7 -34.00 -0.62 11.01
CA VAL A 7 -33.61 -1.61 12.04
C VAL A 7 -33.09 -2.89 11.39
N ALA A 8 -33.68 -3.35 10.29
CA ALA A 8 -33.15 -4.46 9.52
C ALA A 8 -31.78 -4.13 8.90
N ALA A 9 -31.58 -2.92 8.38
CA ALA A 9 -30.29 -2.50 7.84
C ALA A 9 -29.21 -2.41 8.94
N LEU A 10 -29.57 -1.94 10.15
CA LEU A 10 -28.67 -1.95 11.32
C LEU A 10 -28.38 -3.37 11.82
N ALA A 11 -29.36 -4.27 11.77
CA ALA A 11 -29.16 -5.68 12.10
C ALA A 11 -28.29 -6.41 11.06
N PHE A 12 -28.45 -6.11 9.76
CA PHE A 12 -27.58 -6.62 8.69
C PHE A 12 -26.17 -6.03 8.77
N ALA A 13 -26.03 -4.75 9.14
CA ALA A 13 -24.72 -4.13 9.36
C ALA A 13 -24.00 -4.68 10.60
N ALA A 14 -24.75 -5.07 11.65
CA ALA A 14 -24.19 -5.73 12.83
C ALA A 14 -23.78 -7.20 12.57
N ILE A 15 -24.33 -7.85 11.55
CA ILE A 15 -23.93 -9.21 11.12
C ILE A 15 -22.73 -9.15 10.15
N ALA A 16 -22.46 -7.99 9.55
CA ALA A 16 -21.27 -7.74 8.75
C ALA A 16 -20.04 -7.41 9.62
N SER A 17 -19.74 -8.26 10.62
CA SER A 17 -18.37 -8.34 11.14
C SER A 17 -17.52 -9.06 10.10
N ALA A 18 -17.06 -8.31 9.10
CA ALA A 18 -16.10 -8.84 8.13
C ALA A 18 -14.76 -9.01 8.86
N THR A 19 -14.32 -10.26 9.08
CA THR A 19 -13.02 -10.53 9.70
C THR A 19 -11.86 -10.04 8.84
N SER A 20 -12.03 -10.10 7.52
CA SER A 20 -11.14 -9.49 6.54
C SER A 20 -11.80 -8.26 5.92
N VAL A 21 -11.00 -7.24 5.63
CA VAL A 21 -11.46 -6.02 4.96
C VAL A 21 -11.99 -6.30 3.54
N SER A 22 -11.59 -7.41 2.94
CA SER A 22 -11.96 -7.79 1.56
C SER A 22 -13.03 -8.88 1.45
N GLY A 23 -13.68 -9.24 2.56
CA GLY A 23 -14.72 -10.28 2.61
C GLY A 23 -14.21 -11.61 3.16
N ASN A 24 -15.10 -12.58 3.35
CA ASN A 24 -14.80 -13.82 4.07
C ASN A 24 -15.07 -15.11 3.26
N ARG A 25 -15.58 -15.01 2.02
CA ARG A 25 -15.90 -16.17 1.19
C ARG A 25 -14.63 -16.72 0.57
N THR A 26 -14.22 -17.92 0.96
CA THR A 26 -12.95 -18.50 0.54
C THR A 26 -13.16 -19.81 -0.19
N LEU A 27 -12.68 -19.89 -1.42
CA LEU A 27 -12.62 -21.13 -2.18
C LEU A 27 -11.33 -21.87 -1.84
N VAL A 28 -11.45 -23.12 -1.37
CA VAL A 28 -10.31 -24.01 -1.14
C VAL A 28 -10.35 -25.09 -2.20
N LEU A 29 -9.32 -25.10 -3.05
CA LEU A 29 -9.16 -26.14 -4.06
C LEU A 29 -8.44 -27.35 -3.46
N VAL A 30 -9.13 -28.49 -3.50
CA VAL A 30 -8.64 -29.79 -3.04
C VAL A 30 -8.70 -30.79 -4.19
N ASP A 31 -7.66 -31.61 -4.32
CA ASP A 31 -7.56 -32.61 -5.40
C ASP A 31 -8.09 -33.98 -4.98
N GLU A 32 -7.81 -34.39 -3.74
CA GLU A 32 -8.09 -35.75 -3.25
C GLU A 32 -9.06 -35.80 -2.07
N ASP A 33 -9.79 -36.90 -2.00
CA ASP A 33 -10.62 -37.30 -0.85
C ASP A 33 -9.72 -37.70 0.34
N GLY A 34 -9.15 -36.71 1.02
CA GLY A 34 -8.26 -36.94 2.16
C GLY A 34 -7.39 -35.73 2.49
N GLN A 35 -7.08 -34.92 1.47
CA GLN A 35 -6.26 -33.71 1.62
C GLN A 35 -6.84 -32.72 2.65
N LYS A 36 -8.17 -32.64 2.74
CA LYS A 36 -8.84 -31.82 3.77
C LYS A 36 -8.47 -32.25 5.19
N ALA A 37 -8.27 -33.54 5.44
CA ALA A 37 -7.90 -34.06 6.74
C ALA A 37 -6.42 -33.81 7.05
N GLU A 38 -5.56 -33.75 6.04
CA GLU A 38 -4.13 -33.44 6.19
C GLU A 38 -3.87 -31.98 6.58
N TYR A 39 -4.72 -31.05 6.10
CA TYR A 39 -4.62 -29.61 6.36
C TYR A 39 -5.67 -29.13 7.38
N SER A 40 -6.17 -30.02 8.24
CA SER A 40 -7.36 -29.74 9.05
C SER A 40 -7.13 -28.64 10.09
N THR A 41 -5.93 -28.55 10.66
CA THR A 41 -5.54 -27.52 11.62
C THR A 41 -5.42 -26.16 10.94
N PHE A 42 -4.78 -26.06 9.77
CA PHE A 42 -4.69 -24.80 9.02
C PHE A 42 -6.07 -24.29 8.56
N LEU A 43 -6.89 -25.17 8.00
CA LEU A 43 -8.25 -24.84 7.55
C LEU A 43 -9.17 -24.54 8.74
N GLY A 44 -9.00 -25.25 9.85
CA GLY A 44 -9.68 -25.01 11.12
C GLY A 44 -9.34 -23.63 11.69
N ASP A 45 -8.05 -23.26 11.65
CA ASP A 45 -7.59 -21.94 12.07
C ASP A 45 -8.21 -20.82 11.19
N LEU A 46 -8.29 -21.01 9.87
CA LEU A 46 -9.00 -20.08 8.97
C LEU A 46 -10.48 -19.97 9.34
N LYS A 47 -11.17 -21.10 9.53
CA LYS A 47 -12.59 -21.09 9.92
C LYS A 47 -12.80 -20.44 11.29
N SER A 48 -11.88 -20.63 12.24
CA SER A 48 -11.94 -20.00 13.56
C SER A 48 -11.81 -18.47 13.50
N ARG A 49 -11.13 -17.96 12.45
CA ARG A 49 -11.08 -16.53 12.12
C ARG A 49 -12.32 -16.06 11.34
N GLY A 50 -13.31 -16.91 11.07
CA GLY A 50 -14.58 -16.48 10.46
C GLY A 50 -14.61 -16.47 8.93
N PHE A 51 -13.65 -17.13 8.27
CA PHE A 51 -13.73 -17.42 6.84
C PHE A 51 -14.76 -18.52 6.54
N ASP A 52 -15.58 -18.32 5.51
CA ASP A 52 -16.52 -19.31 5.00
C ASP A 52 -15.83 -20.13 3.90
N LEU A 53 -15.44 -21.37 4.24
CA LEU A 53 -14.64 -22.23 3.39
C LEU A 53 -15.54 -23.12 2.52
N THR A 54 -15.51 -22.86 1.21
CA THR A 54 -16.10 -23.74 0.20
C THR A 54 -15.03 -24.62 -0.41
N TYR A 55 -15.18 -25.93 -0.28
CA TYR A 55 -14.26 -26.91 -0.85
C TYR A 55 -14.74 -27.33 -2.24
N SER A 56 -13.83 -27.33 -3.22
CA SER A 56 -14.14 -27.80 -4.57
C SER A 56 -12.91 -28.40 -5.23
N THR A 57 -13.13 -29.34 -6.13
CA THR A 57 -12.09 -29.77 -7.09
C THR A 57 -12.04 -28.77 -8.24
N ALA A 58 -10.86 -28.57 -8.83
CA ALA A 58 -10.64 -27.59 -9.90
C ALA A 58 -11.49 -27.87 -11.17
N LYS A 59 -11.91 -29.12 -11.38
CA LYS A 59 -12.70 -29.58 -12.54
C LYS A 59 -14.20 -29.70 -12.29
N ALA A 60 -14.72 -29.21 -11.17
CA ALA A 60 -16.15 -29.29 -10.87
C ALA A 60 -16.98 -28.38 -11.80
N ASP A 61 -18.02 -28.93 -12.43
CA ASP A 61 -18.87 -28.20 -13.40
C ASP A 61 -19.64 -27.04 -12.77
N SER A 62 -19.93 -27.12 -11.47
CA SER A 62 -20.63 -26.07 -10.72
C SER A 62 -19.74 -24.87 -10.37
N LEU A 63 -18.42 -24.99 -10.56
CA LEU A 63 -17.48 -24.00 -10.06
C LEU A 63 -17.35 -22.82 -11.02
N LYS A 64 -17.64 -21.62 -10.52
CA LYS A 64 -17.49 -20.37 -11.25
C LYS A 64 -16.84 -19.32 -10.36
N LEU A 65 -15.75 -18.71 -10.84
CA LEU A 65 -15.10 -17.59 -10.16
C LEU A 65 -15.91 -16.30 -10.26
N PHE A 66 -16.67 -16.17 -11.35
CA PHE A 66 -17.53 -15.02 -11.61
C PHE A 66 -18.93 -15.46 -11.97
N GLU A 67 -19.92 -14.80 -11.39
CA GLU A 67 -21.33 -14.94 -11.74
C GLU A 67 -21.91 -13.56 -12.01
N LEU A 68 -22.50 -13.37 -13.19
CA LEU A 68 -23.06 -12.09 -13.64
C LEU A 68 -22.10 -10.88 -13.55
N GLY A 69 -20.79 -11.12 -13.61
CA GLY A 69 -19.74 -10.08 -13.56
C GLY A 69 -19.21 -9.81 -12.16
N GLU A 70 -19.81 -10.36 -11.11
CA GLU A 70 -19.31 -10.28 -9.74
C GLU A 70 -18.53 -11.53 -9.36
N ARG A 71 -17.63 -11.39 -8.38
CA ARG A 71 -16.87 -12.52 -7.83
C ARG A 71 -17.73 -13.33 -6.89
N THR A 72 -17.74 -14.64 -7.12
CA THR A 72 -18.39 -15.62 -6.24
C THR A 72 -17.63 -15.77 -4.92
N TYR A 73 -16.30 -15.62 -4.96
CA TYR A 73 -15.39 -15.78 -3.82
C TYR A 73 -14.50 -14.55 -3.68
N ASP A 74 -14.14 -14.22 -2.45
CA ASP A 74 -13.25 -13.11 -2.12
C ASP A 74 -11.79 -13.57 -2.12
N HIS A 75 -11.57 -14.83 -1.68
CA HIS A 75 -10.26 -15.44 -1.55
C HIS A 75 -10.18 -16.82 -2.19
N ILE A 76 -9.00 -17.19 -2.68
CA ILE A 76 -8.72 -18.53 -3.21
C ILE A 76 -7.50 -19.11 -2.49
N VAL A 77 -7.62 -20.34 -2.01
CA VAL A 77 -6.50 -21.18 -1.54
C VAL A 77 -6.32 -22.33 -2.51
N LEU A 78 -5.16 -22.40 -3.16
CA LEU A 78 -4.76 -23.56 -3.94
C LEU A 78 -3.80 -24.41 -3.10
N LEU A 79 -4.27 -25.55 -2.62
CA LEU A 79 -3.41 -26.57 -2.00
C LEU A 79 -2.66 -27.37 -3.09
N PRO A 80 -1.54 -28.05 -2.75
CA PRO A 80 -0.82 -28.87 -3.72
C PRO A 80 -1.74 -29.86 -4.43
N SER A 81 -1.58 -30.05 -5.74
CA SER A 81 -2.46 -30.93 -6.52
C SER A 81 -1.66 -31.68 -7.58
N HIS A 82 -2.05 -32.93 -7.85
CA HIS A 82 -1.49 -33.76 -8.92
C HIS A 82 -1.97 -33.33 -10.31
N LEU A 83 -2.92 -32.39 -10.39
CA LEU A 83 -3.46 -31.88 -11.63
C LEU A 83 -2.45 -30.99 -12.36
N LYS A 84 -1.94 -31.50 -13.48
CA LYS A 84 -1.12 -30.72 -14.42
C LYS A 84 -1.87 -29.54 -15.06
N ASN A 85 -3.20 -29.54 -15.02
CA ASN A 85 -4.07 -28.50 -15.54
C ASN A 85 -5.34 -28.38 -14.68
N LEU A 86 -5.64 -27.15 -14.24
CA LEU A 86 -6.76 -26.82 -13.37
C LEU A 86 -8.10 -26.61 -14.11
N GLY A 87 -8.15 -26.85 -15.42
CA GLY A 87 -9.37 -26.75 -16.22
C GLY A 87 -9.65 -25.33 -16.75
N SER A 88 -10.83 -25.15 -17.34
CA SER A 88 -11.23 -23.90 -18.03
C SER A 88 -11.57 -22.73 -17.10
N VAL A 89 -11.85 -23.02 -15.83
CA VAL A 89 -12.21 -22.01 -14.83
C VAL A 89 -10.96 -21.26 -14.32
N PHE A 90 -9.84 -21.98 -14.21
CA PHE A 90 -8.57 -21.48 -13.66
C PHE A 90 -7.52 -21.26 -14.76
N THR A 91 -7.90 -20.48 -15.77
CA THR A 91 -6.95 -19.99 -16.77
C THR A 91 -6.10 -18.84 -16.19
N PRO A 92 -4.89 -18.58 -16.75
CA PRO A 92 -4.06 -17.46 -16.31
C PRO A 92 -4.82 -16.12 -16.38
N SER A 93 -5.59 -15.91 -17.46
CA SER A 93 -6.39 -14.70 -17.65
C SER A 93 -7.55 -14.57 -16.64
N ALA A 94 -8.20 -15.67 -16.27
CA ALA A 94 -9.26 -15.66 -15.26
C ALA A 94 -8.70 -15.35 -13.86
N LEU A 95 -7.56 -15.93 -13.50
CA LEU A 95 -6.86 -15.66 -12.24
C LEU A 95 -6.33 -14.22 -12.17
N LEU A 96 -5.76 -13.71 -13.26
CA LEU A 96 -5.34 -12.31 -13.34
C LEU A 96 -6.54 -11.36 -13.24
N LYS A 97 -7.66 -11.68 -13.90
CA LYS A 97 -8.91 -10.93 -13.75
C LYS A 97 -9.40 -10.96 -12.30
N PHE A 98 -9.30 -12.10 -11.61
CA PHE A 98 -9.65 -12.22 -10.19
C PHE A 98 -8.84 -11.25 -9.33
N LEU A 99 -7.51 -11.22 -9.49
CA LEU A 99 -6.60 -10.29 -8.80
C LEU A 99 -6.89 -8.81 -9.12
N ASN A 100 -7.06 -8.46 -10.40
CA ASN A 100 -7.38 -7.10 -10.84
C ASN A 100 -8.72 -6.58 -10.32
N THR A 101 -9.50 -7.49 -9.77
CA THR A 101 -10.82 -7.22 -9.26
C THR A 101 -10.77 -7.35 -7.73
N ASP A 102 -9.64 -7.14 -7.05
CA ASP A 102 -9.51 -7.15 -5.58
C ASP A 102 -9.64 -8.54 -4.90
N GLY A 103 -9.64 -9.62 -5.68
CA GLY A 103 -9.58 -10.97 -5.12
C GLY A 103 -8.16 -11.33 -4.65
N ASN A 104 -8.03 -12.05 -3.54
CA ASN A 104 -6.72 -12.48 -3.02
C ASN A 104 -6.48 -13.98 -3.21
N ILE A 105 -5.22 -14.39 -3.42
CA ILE A 105 -4.89 -15.78 -3.75
C ILE A 105 -3.68 -16.26 -2.94
N LEU A 106 -3.81 -17.41 -2.29
CA LEU A 106 -2.73 -18.15 -1.65
C LEU A 106 -2.43 -19.42 -2.46
N PHE A 107 -1.24 -19.50 -3.04
CA PHE A 107 -0.74 -20.70 -3.72
C PHE A 107 0.21 -21.47 -2.81
N ALA A 108 -0.10 -22.73 -2.55
CA ALA A 108 0.78 -23.67 -1.87
C ALA A 108 1.32 -24.68 -2.90
N LEU A 109 2.62 -24.59 -3.20
CA LEU A 109 3.34 -25.46 -4.11
C LEU A 109 3.96 -26.64 -3.35
N SER A 110 4.44 -27.66 -4.04
CA SER A 110 5.18 -28.75 -3.42
C SER A 110 6.17 -29.31 -4.43
N SER A 111 7.26 -29.92 -3.96
CA SER A 111 8.18 -30.63 -4.85
C SER A 111 7.70 -32.01 -5.26
N THR A 112 6.72 -32.58 -4.54
CA THR A 112 6.12 -33.90 -4.86
C THR A 112 4.97 -33.80 -5.85
N HIS A 113 4.39 -32.62 -6.02
CA HIS A 113 3.25 -32.36 -6.90
C HIS A 113 3.62 -31.39 -8.02
N PRO A 114 3.31 -31.68 -9.29
CA PRO A 114 3.68 -30.80 -10.38
C PRO A 114 2.85 -29.52 -10.35
N VAL A 115 3.49 -28.37 -10.55
CA VAL A 115 2.76 -27.11 -10.72
C VAL A 115 1.93 -27.14 -12.02
N ALA A 116 0.66 -26.78 -11.92
CA ALA A 116 -0.24 -26.72 -13.06
C ALA A 116 0.23 -25.67 -14.09
N SER A 117 0.07 -25.97 -15.38
CA SER A 117 0.56 -25.07 -16.44
C SER A 117 -0.07 -23.68 -16.39
N SER A 118 -1.35 -23.57 -15.99
CA SER A 118 -2.02 -22.27 -15.86
C SER A 118 -1.45 -21.43 -14.71
N VAL A 119 -1.02 -22.07 -13.61
CA VAL A 119 -0.37 -21.39 -12.48
C VAL A 119 1.03 -20.94 -12.87
N SER A 120 1.81 -21.79 -13.53
CA SER A 120 3.13 -21.45 -14.04
C SER A 120 3.07 -20.27 -15.03
N SER A 121 2.14 -20.28 -15.99
CA SER A 121 1.96 -19.15 -16.90
C SER A 121 1.52 -17.87 -16.18
N LEU A 122 0.64 -17.95 -15.18
CA LEU A 122 0.28 -16.79 -14.36
C LEU A 122 1.49 -16.22 -13.63
N PHE A 123 2.33 -17.08 -13.04
CA PHE A 123 3.54 -16.64 -12.34
C PHE A 123 4.51 -15.94 -13.28
N SER A 124 4.72 -16.46 -14.49
CA SER A 124 5.53 -15.77 -15.51
C SER A 124 4.98 -14.37 -15.87
N GLU A 125 3.66 -14.21 -15.97
CA GLU A 125 3.02 -12.89 -16.20
C GLU A 125 3.19 -11.93 -15.00
N LEU A 126 3.44 -12.46 -13.81
CA LEU A 126 3.64 -11.71 -12.58
C LEU A 126 5.13 -11.56 -12.21
N ASP A 127 6.06 -11.83 -13.14
CA ASP A 127 7.52 -11.83 -12.92
C ASP A 127 7.99 -12.80 -11.81
N ILE A 128 7.28 -13.91 -11.61
CA ILE A 128 7.68 -15.01 -10.74
C ILE A 128 8.10 -16.17 -11.64
N THR A 129 9.39 -16.48 -11.66
CA THR A 129 9.94 -17.55 -12.50
C THR A 129 10.01 -18.83 -11.69
N LEU A 130 9.35 -19.87 -12.21
CA LEU A 130 9.51 -21.24 -11.74
C LEU A 130 10.58 -21.96 -12.57
N PRO A 131 11.21 -23.01 -12.03
CA PRO A 131 12.08 -23.88 -12.80
C PRO A 131 11.31 -24.58 -13.93
N ASP A 132 11.99 -24.85 -15.04
CA ASP A 132 11.40 -25.55 -16.20
C ASP A 132 10.97 -26.99 -15.84
N GLU A 133 11.74 -27.64 -14.97
CA GLU A 133 11.37 -28.93 -14.41
C GLU A 133 10.29 -28.76 -13.33
N ARG A 134 9.18 -29.49 -13.50
CA ARG A 134 7.97 -29.33 -12.66
C ARG A 134 8.07 -29.94 -11.27
N LEU A 135 9.07 -30.79 -11.02
CA LEU A 135 9.27 -31.51 -9.76
C LEU A 135 10.69 -31.24 -9.29
N THR A 136 10.87 -30.10 -8.65
CA THR A 136 12.15 -29.65 -8.14
C THR A 136 12.05 -29.42 -6.64
N THR A 137 13.10 -29.82 -5.94
CA THR A 137 13.16 -29.78 -4.48
C THR A 137 14.32 -28.91 -4.05
N VAL A 138 14.10 -28.01 -3.09
CA VAL A 138 15.21 -27.26 -2.49
C VAL A 138 15.89 -28.15 -1.46
N VAL A 139 17.19 -28.34 -1.63
CA VAL A 139 18.04 -29.18 -0.77
C VAL A 139 19.09 -28.30 -0.10
N ASP A 140 19.33 -28.55 1.19
CA ASP A 140 20.44 -27.94 1.93
C ASP A 140 21.08 -28.99 2.84
N HIS A 141 22.39 -29.24 2.65
CA HIS A 141 23.11 -30.21 3.47
C HIS A 141 23.55 -29.67 4.84
N PHE A 142 23.28 -28.39 5.15
CA PHE A 142 23.66 -27.77 6.42
C PHE A 142 22.47 -27.47 7.32
N SER A 143 21.33 -27.05 6.76
CA SER A 143 20.14 -26.62 7.49
C SER A 143 18.94 -27.54 7.25
N TYR A 144 19.09 -28.83 7.58
CA TYR A 144 18.03 -29.84 7.39
C TYR A 144 17.71 -30.61 8.67
N ASP A 145 16.55 -31.28 8.67
CA ASP A 145 16.15 -32.18 9.74
C ASP A 145 16.72 -33.59 9.50
N ALA A 146 17.76 -33.94 10.25
CA ALA A 146 18.40 -35.26 10.17
C ALA A 146 17.49 -36.43 10.59
N THR A 147 16.38 -36.17 11.30
CA THR A 147 15.43 -37.23 11.68
C THR A 147 14.39 -37.50 10.61
N ALA A 148 13.89 -36.44 9.96
CA ALA A 148 12.87 -36.56 8.92
C ALA A 148 13.47 -36.85 7.53
N SER A 149 14.69 -36.36 7.26
CA SER A 149 15.34 -36.47 5.97
C SER A 149 16.85 -36.77 6.11
N PRO A 150 17.22 -37.99 6.56
CA PRO A 150 18.62 -38.36 6.80
C PRO A 150 19.46 -38.54 5.53
N GLU A 151 18.82 -38.79 4.37
CA GLU A 151 19.53 -39.11 3.12
C GLU A 151 19.32 -38.03 2.03
N THR A 152 18.09 -37.54 1.87
CA THR A 152 17.74 -36.62 0.77
C THR A 152 17.90 -35.14 1.11
N HIS A 153 17.92 -34.80 2.41
CA HIS A 153 18.09 -33.44 2.94
C HIS A 153 17.11 -32.40 2.35
N ASP A 154 15.88 -32.85 2.08
CA ASP A 154 14.76 -32.11 1.48
C ASP A 154 13.77 -31.52 2.50
N VAL A 155 14.02 -31.72 3.79
CA VAL A 155 13.29 -31.10 4.89
C VAL A 155 14.19 -30.06 5.53
N LEU A 156 13.99 -28.80 5.14
CA LEU A 156 14.80 -27.70 5.64
C LEU A 156 14.32 -27.24 7.03
N VAL A 157 15.28 -26.91 7.89
CA VAL A 157 15.02 -26.27 9.19
C VAL A 157 15.58 -24.86 9.13
N LEU A 158 14.67 -23.91 8.93
CA LEU A 158 15.01 -22.52 8.67
C LEU A 158 14.79 -21.69 9.94
N PRO A 159 15.59 -20.64 10.18
CA PRO A 159 15.23 -19.64 11.18
C PRO A 159 13.96 -18.92 10.75
N ALA A 160 13.18 -18.44 11.73
CA ALA A 160 12.06 -17.58 11.43
C ALA A 160 12.51 -16.32 10.62
N PRO A 161 11.73 -15.87 9.62
CA PRO A 161 12.12 -14.78 8.75
C PRO A 161 12.32 -13.47 9.49
N ASN A 162 13.41 -12.78 9.13
CA ASN A 162 13.66 -11.41 9.56
C ASN A 162 13.09 -10.42 8.53
N PRO A 163 12.83 -9.16 8.94
CA PRO A 163 12.46 -8.12 7.99
C PRO A 163 13.51 -7.98 6.89
N ILE A 164 13.06 -7.78 5.66
CA ILE A 164 13.94 -7.65 4.48
C ILE A 164 14.89 -6.48 4.64
N ARG A 165 14.42 -5.43 5.31
CA ARG A 165 15.19 -4.25 5.67
C ARG A 165 14.79 -3.77 7.07
N PRO A 166 15.68 -3.08 7.79
CA PRO A 166 15.39 -2.58 9.14
C PRO A 166 14.22 -1.58 9.25
N ASP A 167 13.83 -0.94 8.14
CA ASP A 167 12.74 0.03 8.04
C ASP A 167 11.35 -0.62 7.79
N VAL A 168 11.31 -1.91 7.47
CA VAL A 168 10.06 -2.61 7.13
C VAL A 168 9.42 -3.20 8.38
N GLN A 169 8.10 -3.02 8.51
CA GLN A 169 7.33 -3.57 9.62
C GLN A 169 7.43 -5.11 9.66
N PRO A 170 7.74 -5.72 10.82
CA PRO A 170 8.02 -7.15 10.96
C PRO A 170 6.75 -8.04 10.97
N TYR A 171 5.89 -7.94 9.95
CA TYR A 171 4.65 -8.74 9.88
C TYR A 171 4.89 -10.25 9.94
N PHE A 172 6.01 -10.72 9.39
CA PHE A 172 6.38 -12.14 9.32
C PHE A 172 7.53 -12.51 10.24
N SER A 173 7.83 -11.71 11.27
CA SER A 173 8.90 -12.04 12.21
C SER A 173 8.36 -12.30 13.62
N PRO A 174 9.00 -13.19 14.40
CA PRO A 174 8.70 -13.38 15.82
C PRO A 174 8.80 -12.08 16.61
N VAL A 175 7.99 -11.96 17.66
CA VAL A 175 8.01 -10.80 18.57
C VAL A 175 9.12 -10.93 19.61
N ASP A 176 9.39 -12.16 20.09
CA ASP A 176 10.15 -12.40 21.32
C ASP A 176 11.55 -13.04 21.12
N GLY A 177 12.07 -13.13 19.88
CA GLY A 177 13.44 -13.57 19.61
C GLY A 177 13.62 -14.54 18.44
N THR A 178 14.86 -14.95 18.19
CA THR A 178 15.30 -15.71 17.00
C THR A 178 15.39 -17.23 17.19
N ASP A 179 14.99 -17.75 18.35
CA ASP A 179 15.09 -19.20 18.66
C ASP A 179 13.96 -20.04 18.04
N GLU A 180 13.06 -19.40 17.31
CA GLU A 180 11.95 -20.03 16.60
C GLU A 180 12.40 -20.56 15.23
N VAL A 181 11.99 -21.79 14.91
CA VAL A 181 12.34 -22.48 13.66
C VAL A 181 11.12 -22.81 12.82
N LEU A 182 11.32 -22.82 11.51
CA LEU A 182 10.37 -23.22 10.50
C LEU A 182 10.84 -24.49 9.82
N PHE A 183 9.97 -25.50 9.81
CA PHE A 183 10.15 -26.64 8.92
C PHE A 183 9.62 -26.28 7.55
N PHE A 184 10.44 -26.47 6.52
CA PHE A 184 10.08 -26.27 5.13
C PHE A 184 10.33 -27.59 4.35
N PRO A 185 9.39 -28.55 4.47
CA PRO A 185 9.50 -29.89 3.88
C PRO A 185 9.16 -29.89 2.40
N HIS A 186 9.91 -30.66 1.60
CA HIS A 186 9.60 -30.96 0.19
C HIS A 186 9.17 -29.71 -0.60
N GLY A 187 9.92 -28.63 -0.39
CA GLY A 187 9.60 -27.34 -0.97
C GLY A 187 10.26 -27.14 -2.32
N THR A 188 9.59 -26.42 -3.21
CA THR A 188 10.21 -25.87 -4.41
C THR A 188 10.61 -24.40 -4.19
N GLY A 189 11.58 -23.93 -4.96
CA GLY A 189 12.06 -22.55 -4.91
C GLY A 189 11.78 -21.82 -6.22
N HIS A 190 11.54 -20.52 -6.13
CA HIS A 190 11.26 -19.67 -7.29
C HIS A 190 12.12 -18.41 -7.27
N ILE A 191 12.28 -17.79 -8.44
CA ILE A 191 13.01 -16.54 -8.60
C ILE A 191 12.00 -15.40 -8.79
N LEU A 192 12.28 -14.26 -8.17
CA LEU A 192 11.50 -13.05 -8.36
C LEU A 192 12.21 -12.14 -9.36
N GLY A 193 11.46 -11.57 -10.31
CA GLY A 193 11.94 -10.52 -11.19
C GLY A 193 12.14 -9.18 -10.47
N GLN A 194 12.40 -8.13 -11.25
CA GLN A 194 12.72 -6.80 -10.71
C GLN A 194 11.48 -5.93 -10.44
N SER A 195 10.28 -6.50 -10.54
CA SER A 195 9.04 -5.77 -10.29
C SER A 195 8.98 -5.26 -8.83
N PRO A 196 8.67 -3.98 -8.60
CA PRO A 196 8.56 -3.42 -7.24
C PRO A 196 7.32 -3.92 -6.49
N LEU A 197 6.43 -4.65 -7.17
CA LEU A 197 5.22 -5.24 -6.59
C LEU A 197 5.50 -6.59 -5.90
N LEU A 198 6.65 -7.20 -6.18
CA LEU A 198 7.09 -8.46 -5.62
C LEU A 198 7.99 -8.24 -4.42
N THR A 199 7.79 -9.07 -3.39
CA THR A 199 8.58 -8.98 -2.16
C THR A 199 8.79 -10.37 -1.57
N PRO A 200 10.04 -10.82 -1.33
CA PRO A 200 10.31 -12.12 -0.72
C PRO A 200 9.99 -12.09 0.79
N ILE A 201 9.23 -13.05 1.29
CA ILE A 201 9.00 -13.23 2.75
C ILE A 201 10.08 -14.12 3.35
N LEU A 202 10.37 -15.25 2.68
CA LEU A 202 11.37 -16.23 3.13
C LEU A 202 12.25 -16.61 1.95
N ARG A 203 13.56 -16.58 2.15
CA ARG A 203 14.57 -17.00 1.16
C ARG A 203 15.29 -18.25 1.65
N ALA A 204 15.80 -19.03 0.70
CA ALA A 204 16.61 -20.19 1.03
C ALA A 204 17.95 -19.75 1.68
N PRO A 205 18.57 -20.63 2.49
CA PRO A 205 19.93 -20.45 2.99
C PRO A 205 20.96 -20.26 1.86
N GLU A 206 22.11 -19.67 2.16
CA GLU A 206 23.19 -19.47 1.17
C GLU A 206 23.77 -20.78 0.62
N THR A 207 23.63 -21.87 1.37
CA THR A 207 24.12 -23.21 1.04
C THR A 207 23.10 -24.08 0.29
N ALA A 208 21.86 -23.60 0.14
CA ALA A 208 20.80 -24.35 -0.49
C ALA A 208 20.88 -24.29 -2.02
N TYR A 209 20.41 -25.33 -2.71
CA TYR A 209 20.28 -25.35 -4.16
C TYR A 209 19.01 -26.10 -4.57
N LEU A 210 18.62 -25.93 -5.83
CA LEU A 210 17.47 -26.63 -6.39
C LEU A 210 17.91 -27.97 -6.98
N TYR A 211 17.43 -29.06 -6.41
CA TYR A 211 17.63 -30.44 -6.86
C TYR A 211 16.49 -30.86 -7.80
N ALA A 212 16.86 -31.42 -8.95
CA ALA A 212 15.93 -31.86 -9.98
C ALA A 212 16.31 -33.30 -10.40
N PRO A 213 15.53 -34.33 -10.00
CA PRO A 213 15.94 -35.73 -10.12
C PRO A 213 16.35 -36.14 -11.54
N LYS A 214 15.61 -35.67 -12.56
CA LYS A 214 15.85 -36.08 -13.96
C LYS A 214 17.10 -35.46 -14.56
N THR A 215 17.38 -34.22 -14.21
CA THR A 215 18.48 -33.44 -14.79
C THR A 215 19.83 -33.81 -14.16
N GLN A 216 19.80 -34.30 -12.91
CA GLN A 216 21.01 -34.64 -12.17
C GLN A 216 21.60 -36.01 -12.55
N GLU A 217 20.78 -36.95 -13.03
CA GLU A 217 21.26 -38.24 -13.58
C GLU A 217 22.14 -38.07 -14.82
N SER A 218 21.94 -37.00 -15.60
CA SER A 218 22.71 -36.69 -16.82
C SER A 218 23.96 -35.84 -16.57
N GLY A 219 24.20 -35.39 -15.33
CA GLY A 219 25.15 -34.33 -15.03
C GLY A 219 24.55 -32.95 -15.33
N ILE A 220 24.83 -31.97 -14.46
CA ILE A 220 24.31 -30.61 -14.58
C ILE A 220 25.42 -29.72 -15.11
N GLU A 221 25.24 -29.15 -16.29
CA GLU A 221 26.12 -28.09 -16.78
C GLU A 221 25.90 -26.80 -15.97
N PRO A 222 26.95 -26.00 -15.70
CA PRO A 222 26.81 -24.77 -14.91
C PRO A 222 25.77 -23.79 -15.44
N ASP A 223 25.57 -23.76 -16.77
CA ASP A 223 24.60 -22.88 -17.43
C ASP A 223 23.15 -23.33 -17.26
N ASP A 224 22.91 -24.59 -16.88
CA ASP A 224 21.58 -25.17 -16.65
C ASP A 224 21.11 -24.98 -15.18
N ILE A 225 21.93 -24.36 -14.33
CA ILE A 225 21.59 -24.09 -12.94
C ILE A 225 20.56 -22.97 -12.88
N PHE A 226 19.33 -23.32 -12.50
CA PHE A 226 18.24 -22.36 -12.36
C PHE A 226 18.54 -21.23 -11.36
N ALA A 227 18.84 -21.58 -10.11
CA ALA A 227 19.28 -20.65 -9.07
C ALA A 227 19.83 -21.38 -7.84
N THR A 228 20.67 -20.69 -7.07
CA THR A 228 21.28 -21.20 -5.84
C THR A 228 21.26 -20.17 -4.71
N GLY A 229 21.40 -20.68 -3.49
CA GLY A 229 21.49 -19.89 -2.28
C GLY A 229 20.29 -18.95 -2.10
N ARG A 230 20.57 -17.71 -1.69
CA ARG A 230 19.56 -16.69 -1.40
C ARG A 230 18.80 -16.17 -2.63
N GLN A 231 19.22 -16.53 -3.86
CA GLN A 231 18.46 -16.19 -5.05
C GLN A 231 17.09 -16.87 -5.06
N LEU A 232 17.02 -18.09 -4.50
CA LEU A 232 15.79 -18.86 -4.32
C LEU A 232 14.91 -18.21 -3.25
N ALA A 233 13.74 -17.75 -3.64
CA ALA A 233 12.66 -17.42 -2.74
C ALA A 233 11.85 -18.68 -2.45
N LEU A 234 11.51 -18.89 -1.18
CA LEU A 234 10.70 -20.00 -0.70
C LEU A 234 9.27 -19.57 -0.44
N VAL A 235 9.09 -18.34 0.07
CA VAL A 235 7.79 -17.71 0.24
C VAL A 235 7.86 -16.29 -0.27
N SER A 236 6.94 -15.90 -1.15
CA SER A 236 6.90 -14.55 -1.74
C SER A 236 5.51 -13.98 -1.76
N ALA A 237 5.46 -12.66 -1.61
CA ALA A 237 4.25 -11.86 -1.71
C ALA A 237 4.29 -11.01 -2.98
N LEU A 238 3.13 -10.88 -3.62
CA LEU A 238 2.84 -9.88 -4.62
C LEU A 238 1.71 -8.99 -4.08
N GLN A 239 1.90 -7.68 -4.18
CA GLN A 239 0.84 -6.71 -3.95
C GLN A 239 0.58 -5.94 -5.24
N ALA A 240 -0.60 -6.14 -5.81
CA ALA A 240 -1.01 -5.45 -7.04
C ALA A 240 -1.27 -3.95 -6.79
N ARG A 241 -1.47 -3.18 -7.87
CA ARG A 241 -1.68 -1.72 -7.78
C ARG A 241 -3.00 -1.36 -7.09
N ASN A 242 -4.02 -2.19 -7.24
CA ASN A 242 -5.28 -2.14 -6.49
C ASN A 242 -5.16 -2.73 -5.07
N SER A 243 -3.94 -3.05 -4.62
CA SER A 243 -3.66 -3.69 -3.33
C SER A 243 -4.25 -5.09 -3.13
N ALA A 244 -4.68 -5.76 -4.19
CA ALA A 244 -4.94 -7.20 -4.17
C ALA A 244 -3.65 -7.98 -3.86
N ARG A 245 -3.76 -9.07 -3.11
CA ARG A 245 -2.62 -9.80 -2.59
C ARG A 245 -2.56 -11.21 -3.13
N LEU A 246 -1.37 -11.60 -3.56
CA LEU A 246 -1.06 -12.97 -3.93
C LEU A 246 0.15 -13.42 -3.12
N THR A 247 0.09 -14.63 -2.57
CA THR A 247 1.22 -15.22 -1.87
C THR A 247 1.52 -16.60 -2.43
N VAL A 248 2.80 -16.85 -2.70
CA VAL A 248 3.31 -18.15 -3.13
C VAL A 248 4.09 -18.74 -1.96
N VAL A 249 3.66 -19.92 -1.52
CA VAL A 249 4.33 -20.73 -0.51
C VAL A 249 4.91 -21.94 -1.22
N GLY A 250 6.23 -22.05 -1.29
CA GLY A 250 6.93 -23.10 -2.03
C GLY A 250 6.80 -24.51 -1.42
N SER A 251 6.32 -24.61 -0.18
CA SER A 251 6.02 -25.87 0.51
C SER A 251 4.61 -25.82 1.09
N GLY A 252 3.67 -26.52 0.48
CA GLY A 252 2.31 -26.67 0.97
C GLY A 252 2.27 -27.58 2.17
N GLU A 253 3.14 -28.60 2.22
CA GLU A 253 3.28 -29.49 3.37
C GLU A 253 3.63 -28.74 4.66
N MET A 254 4.29 -27.57 4.59
CA MET A 254 4.51 -26.76 5.80
C MET A 254 3.21 -26.34 6.51
N LEU A 255 2.09 -26.35 5.78
CA LEU A 255 0.74 -26.04 6.25
C LEU A 255 -0.02 -27.29 6.75
N SER A 256 0.53 -28.49 6.60
CA SER A 256 -0.13 -29.72 7.05
C SER A 256 -0.01 -29.91 8.55
N ASP A 257 -0.95 -30.65 9.12
CA ASP A 257 -1.07 -30.87 10.56
C ASP A 257 0.21 -31.49 11.14
N LYS A 258 0.86 -32.38 10.37
CA LYS A 258 2.14 -33.01 10.72
C LYS A 258 3.22 -31.98 11.06
N TRP A 259 3.35 -30.92 10.27
CA TRP A 259 4.44 -29.94 10.38
C TRP A 259 4.05 -28.72 11.21
N ILE A 260 2.76 -28.37 11.24
CA ILE A 260 2.20 -27.37 12.15
C ILE A 260 2.34 -27.81 13.61
N GLU A 261 2.13 -29.11 13.89
CA GLU A 261 2.18 -29.68 15.24
C GLU A 261 3.50 -30.38 15.57
N ALA A 262 4.47 -30.30 14.66
CA ALA A 262 5.80 -30.85 14.87
C ALA A 262 6.45 -30.28 16.13
N LYS A 263 7.26 -31.11 16.79
CA LYS A 263 8.05 -30.72 17.97
C LYS A 263 9.51 -30.96 17.67
N THR A 264 10.37 -30.05 18.10
CA THR A 264 11.82 -30.19 17.99
C THR A 264 12.47 -30.12 19.37
N SER A 265 13.62 -30.78 19.51
CA SER A 265 14.37 -30.88 20.76
C SER A 265 15.08 -29.57 21.06
N GLY A 266 14.39 -28.65 21.74
CA GLY A 266 14.98 -27.44 22.33
C GLY A 266 14.70 -26.13 21.59
N LYS A 267 14.04 -26.15 20.42
CA LYS A 267 13.55 -24.95 19.72
C LYS A 267 12.03 -24.98 19.58
N LYS A 268 11.42 -23.80 19.48
CA LYS A 268 9.96 -23.69 19.31
C LYS A 268 9.64 -23.70 17.81
N VAL A 269 8.72 -24.57 17.40
CA VAL A 269 8.24 -24.65 16.03
C VAL A 269 7.27 -23.51 15.75
N TRP A 270 7.50 -22.79 14.65
CA TRP A 270 6.79 -21.56 14.32
C TRP A 270 5.85 -21.69 13.11
N ASN A 271 5.74 -22.88 12.51
CA ASN A 271 4.95 -23.14 11.31
C ASN A 271 3.49 -22.65 11.44
N ARG A 272 2.82 -22.90 12.58
CA ARG A 272 1.43 -22.49 12.80
C ARG A 272 1.25 -20.97 12.76
N GLU A 273 2.08 -20.25 13.52
CA GLU A 273 2.00 -18.79 13.60
C GLU A 273 2.46 -18.13 12.29
N PHE A 274 3.46 -18.70 11.63
CA PHE A 274 3.87 -18.25 10.30
C PHE A 274 2.77 -18.45 9.25
N ALA A 275 2.13 -19.63 9.21
CA ALA A 275 0.99 -19.90 8.33
C ALA A 275 -0.17 -18.94 8.59
N LYS A 276 -0.45 -18.64 9.87
CA LYS A 276 -1.44 -17.65 10.28
C LYS A 276 -1.09 -16.25 9.77
N ARG A 277 0.16 -15.80 9.92
CA ARG A 277 0.62 -14.48 9.44
C ARG A 277 0.63 -14.37 7.91
N VAL A 278 1.08 -15.41 7.23
CA VAL A 278 1.04 -15.49 5.76
C VAL A 278 -0.39 -15.39 5.26
N SER A 279 -1.29 -16.25 5.74
CA SER A 279 -2.70 -16.20 5.34
C SER A 279 -3.41 -14.91 5.77
N GLY A 280 -3.11 -14.38 6.97
CA GLY A 280 -3.66 -13.11 7.45
C GLY A 280 -3.20 -11.92 6.63
N TRP A 281 -1.95 -11.91 6.15
CA TRP A 281 -1.50 -10.90 5.20
C TRP A 281 -2.19 -11.09 3.84
N THR A 282 -2.19 -12.29 3.27
CA THR A 282 -2.82 -12.55 1.96
C THR A 282 -4.29 -12.16 1.95
N PHE A 283 -5.04 -12.48 3.01
CA PHE A 283 -6.47 -12.21 3.11
C PHE A 283 -6.79 -10.86 3.76
N GLN A 284 -5.85 -9.91 3.79
CA GLN A 284 -6.10 -8.55 4.26
C GLN A 284 -6.66 -8.47 5.71
N GLU A 285 -6.21 -9.36 6.58
CA GLU A 285 -6.42 -9.28 8.04
C GLU A 285 -5.36 -8.38 8.70
N THR A 286 -4.17 -8.25 8.11
CA THR A 286 -3.05 -7.44 8.65
C THR A 286 -2.40 -6.56 7.59
N GLY A 287 -1.80 -5.44 8.00
CA GLY A 287 -1.07 -4.54 7.08
C GLY A 287 -1.99 -3.84 6.09
N VAL A 288 -3.26 -3.66 6.44
CA VAL A 288 -4.21 -2.91 5.61
C VAL A 288 -4.28 -1.49 6.14
N LEU A 289 -3.97 -0.53 5.29
CA LEU A 289 -4.11 0.89 5.60
C LEU A 289 -5.35 1.45 4.93
N ARG A 290 -6.05 2.35 5.62
CA ARG A 290 -7.20 3.08 5.09
C ARG A 290 -7.03 4.57 5.37
N VAL A 291 -7.34 5.38 4.36
CA VAL A 291 -7.51 6.82 4.50
C VAL A 291 -8.96 7.08 4.90
N ASN A 292 -9.16 7.68 6.07
CA ASN A 292 -10.51 7.97 6.57
C ASN A 292 -11.02 9.32 6.07
N ASN A 293 -10.17 10.34 6.14
CA ASN A 293 -10.51 11.70 5.76
C ASN A 293 -9.25 12.49 5.35
N ILE A 294 -9.43 13.44 4.45
CA ILE A 294 -8.42 14.43 4.06
C ILE A 294 -9.05 15.81 4.23
N GLU A 295 -8.36 16.69 4.94
CA GLU A 295 -8.80 18.06 5.14
C GLU A 295 -7.64 19.03 4.95
N HIS A 296 -7.87 20.07 4.14
CA HIS A 296 -6.96 21.16 3.91
C HIS A 296 -7.70 22.50 3.96
N HIS A 297 -7.09 23.52 4.54
CA HIS A 297 -7.70 24.84 4.69
C HIS A 297 -6.65 25.94 4.85
N LEU A 298 -7.08 27.19 4.76
CA LEU A 298 -6.22 28.34 5.06
C LEU A 298 -5.85 28.32 6.55
N ASN A 299 -4.59 28.66 6.85
CA ASN A 299 -4.07 28.80 8.20
C ASN A 299 -3.69 30.26 8.48
N GLU A 300 -4.60 31.17 8.17
CA GLU A 300 -4.45 32.61 8.39
C GLU A 300 -5.40 33.04 9.52
N ALA A 301 -4.93 33.90 10.43
CA ALA A 301 -5.77 34.49 11.46
C ALA A 301 -6.81 35.43 10.82
N ASP A 302 -8.00 35.52 11.43
CA ASP A 302 -9.06 36.47 11.06
C ASP A 302 -9.77 36.25 9.71
N GLN A 303 -9.52 35.14 9.02
CA GLN A 303 -10.24 34.76 7.80
C GLN A 303 -11.18 33.56 8.03
N ALA A 304 -12.27 33.50 7.25
CA ALA A 304 -13.07 32.29 7.17
C ALA A 304 -12.18 31.17 6.61
N ASN A 305 -12.08 30.07 7.35
CA ASN A 305 -11.34 28.87 6.96
C ASN A 305 -12.33 27.80 6.50
N PRO A 306 -12.91 27.92 5.29
CA PRO A 306 -13.73 26.84 4.75
C PRO A 306 -12.86 25.60 4.62
N SER A 307 -13.41 24.45 5.00
CA SER A 307 -12.75 23.15 4.79
C SER A 307 -12.71 22.84 3.29
N ASN A 308 -11.55 22.38 2.82
CA ASN A 308 -11.28 21.96 1.45
C ASN A 308 -11.64 22.99 0.36
N PRO A 309 -11.08 24.22 0.38
CA PRO A 309 -11.33 25.19 -0.67
C PRO A 309 -10.63 24.77 -1.97
N GLY A 310 -11.31 24.96 -3.10
CA GLY A 310 -10.76 24.64 -4.42
C GLY A 310 -9.74 25.65 -4.95
N ILE A 311 -9.62 26.82 -4.32
CA ILE A 311 -8.78 27.93 -4.76
C ILE A 311 -7.96 28.47 -3.59
N TYR A 312 -6.66 28.57 -3.79
CA TYR A 312 -5.69 29.23 -2.94
C TYR A 312 -5.00 30.37 -3.69
N ARG A 313 -4.29 31.24 -2.98
CA ARG A 313 -3.44 32.28 -3.55
C ARG A 313 -1.97 31.93 -3.32
N VAL A 314 -1.10 32.43 -4.19
CA VAL A 314 0.35 32.40 -3.95
C VAL A 314 0.67 32.95 -2.57
N LYS A 315 1.61 32.30 -1.87
CA LYS A 315 2.05 32.67 -0.52
C LYS A 315 0.98 32.61 0.58
N ASN A 316 -0.16 31.95 0.36
CA ASN A 316 -1.05 31.64 1.48
C ASN A 316 -0.40 30.63 2.42
N ASP A 317 -0.66 30.79 3.70
CA ASP A 317 -0.37 29.77 4.70
C ASP A 317 -1.50 28.75 4.71
N VAL A 318 -1.17 27.48 4.56
CA VAL A 318 -2.11 26.37 4.40
C VAL A 318 -1.79 25.28 5.40
N SER A 319 -2.84 24.69 5.97
CA SER A 319 -2.76 23.45 6.73
C SER A 319 -3.33 22.32 5.89
N TYR A 320 -2.63 21.19 5.87
CA TYR A 320 -3.11 19.94 5.28
C TYR A 320 -3.06 18.84 6.34
N SER A 321 -4.12 18.05 6.42
CA SER A 321 -4.26 16.91 7.32
C SER A 321 -4.82 15.68 6.60
N ILE A 322 -4.37 14.51 7.04
CA ILE A 322 -4.83 13.20 6.57
C ILE A 322 -5.01 12.27 7.77
N SER A 323 -6.17 11.62 7.84
CA SER A 323 -6.49 10.62 8.87
C SER A 323 -6.28 9.21 8.33
N LEU A 324 -5.48 8.41 9.03
CA LEU A 324 -5.11 7.05 8.66
C LEU A 324 -5.47 6.04 9.75
N SER A 325 -5.95 4.88 9.34
CA SER A 325 -6.17 3.71 10.20
C SER A 325 -5.44 2.49 9.64
N GLU A 326 -4.98 1.63 10.53
CA GLU A 326 -4.44 0.30 10.20
C GLU A 326 -5.40 -0.78 10.69
N TYR A 327 -5.72 -1.75 9.85
CA TYR A 327 -6.47 -2.93 10.26
C TYR A 327 -5.51 -3.99 10.79
N ASN A 328 -5.75 -4.43 12.03
CA ASN A 328 -4.94 -5.42 12.70
C ASN A 328 -5.82 -6.55 13.26
N TRP A 329 -5.88 -7.64 12.50
CA TRP A 329 -6.70 -8.84 12.71
C TRP A 329 -8.21 -8.59 12.75
N ASN A 330 -8.70 -7.91 13.78
CA ASN A 330 -10.13 -7.83 14.08
C ASN A 330 -10.63 -6.39 14.23
N SER A 331 -9.73 -5.40 14.30
CA SER A 331 -10.10 -4.02 14.57
C SER A 331 -9.23 -3.03 13.83
N TRP A 332 -9.83 -1.90 13.49
CA TRP A 332 -9.09 -0.71 13.08
C TRP A 332 -8.40 -0.09 14.29
N ALA A 333 -7.14 0.25 14.13
CA ALA A 333 -6.30 0.90 15.12
C ALA A 333 -5.64 2.15 14.49
N PRO A 334 -5.22 3.13 15.31
CA PRO A 334 -4.49 4.29 14.82
C PRO A 334 -3.18 3.84 14.17
N PHE A 335 -2.96 4.29 12.93
CA PHE A 335 -1.72 3.99 12.23
C PHE A 335 -0.54 4.69 12.91
N THR A 336 0.55 3.97 13.12
CA THR A 336 1.80 4.51 13.68
C THR A 336 2.91 4.40 12.64
N ILE A 337 3.55 5.52 12.33
CA ILE A 337 4.68 5.54 11.38
C ILE A 337 5.87 4.79 12.01
N PRO A 338 6.50 3.84 11.29
CA PRO A 338 7.72 3.18 11.75
C PRO A 338 8.84 4.19 12.07
N LYS A 339 9.70 3.90 13.06
CA LYS A 339 10.70 4.86 13.58
C LYS A 339 11.68 5.42 12.54
N ASN A 340 11.96 4.66 11.48
CA ASN A 340 12.90 5.03 10.42
C ASN A 340 12.18 5.37 9.11
N ASP A 341 10.93 5.81 9.20
CA ASP A 341 10.09 6.10 8.06
C ASP A 341 9.34 7.43 8.24
N ASP A 342 8.93 8.02 7.12
CA ASP A 342 8.20 9.29 7.10
C ASP A 342 6.99 9.19 6.16
N LEU A 343 5.82 9.60 6.67
CA LEU A 343 4.67 9.93 5.85
C LEU A 343 4.86 11.34 5.29
N GLN A 344 4.73 11.52 3.98
CA GLN A 344 5.07 12.78 3.32
C GLN A 344 3.90 13.30 2.48
N LEU A 345 3.74 14.62 2.52
CA LEU A 345 2.92 15.39 1.59
C LEU A 345 3.81 15.98 0.50
N GLU A 346 3.43 15.76 -0.74
CA GLU A 346 3.99 16.48 -1.89
C GLU A 346 2.99 17.53 -2.38
N PHE A 347 3.42 18.78 -2.45
CA PHE A 347 2.67 19.85 -3.11
C PHE A 347 3.29 20.09 -4.50
N SER A 348 2.60 19.66 -5.56
CA SER A 348 3.20 19.51 -6.89
C SER A 348 2.29 19.98 -8.02
N MET A 349 2.89 20.38 -9.15
CA MET A 349 2.18 20.61 -10.42
C MET A 349 2.55 19.50 -11.41
N LEU A 350 3.73 19.63 -12.04
CA LEU A 350 4.40 18.58 -12.82
C LEU A 350 5.50 17.89 -12.00
N SER A 351 6.22 18.69 -11.22
CA SER A 351 7.24 18.27 -10.26
C SER A 351 6.85 18.76 -8.85
N PRO A 352 7.36 18.10 -7.79
CA PRO A 352 7.12 18.54 -6.42
C PRO A 352 7.85 19.86 -6.15
N PHE A 353 7.10 20.88 -5.72
CA PHE A 353 7.65 22.14 -5.22
C PHE A 353 8.01 22.01 -3.74
N HIS A 354 7.13 21.37 -2.98
CA HIS A 354 7.39 21.01 -1.59
C HIS A 354 7.22 19.51 -1.39
N ARG A 355 8.10 18.94 -0.56
CA ARG A 355 7.98 17.61 0.03
C ARG A 355 8.16 17.77 1.52
N LEU A 356 7.10 17.50 2.27
CA LEU A 356 7.02 17.84 3.69
C LEU A 356 6.61 16.60 4.48
N ALA A 357 7.29 16.34 5.59
CA ALA A 357 6.92 15.26 6.50
C ALA A 357 5.66 15.64 7.29
N LEU A 358 4.67 14.76 7.29
CA LEU A 358 3.43 14.88 8.04
C LEU A 358 3.66 14.38 9.47
N LYS A 359 3.31 15.21 10.46
CA LYS A 359 3.50 14.88 11.87
C LYS A 359 2.18 14.48 12.51
N PRO A 360 2.16 13.50 13.44
CA PRO A 360 0.95 13.15 14.17
C PRO A 360 0.50 14.33 15.04
N ILE A 361 -0.79 14.69 14.94
CA ILE A 361 -1.39 15.79 15.72
C ILE A 361 -2.40 15.25 16.73
N SER A 362 -3.23 14.31 16.31
CA SER A 362 -4.20 13.64 17.17
C SER A 362 -4.24 12.14 16.88
N SER A 363 -4.60 11.37 17.89
CA SER A 363 -4.86 9.95 17.76
C SER A 363 -6.14 9.65 18.52
N ASP A 364 -7.12 9.11 17.81
CA ASP A 364 -8.35 8.55 18.37
C ASP A 364 -8.15 7.05 18.63
N THR A 365 -9.22 6.35 19.01
CA THR A 365 -9.18 4.89 19.26
C THR A 365 -8.92 4.09 18.00
N ASP A 366 -9.35 4.60 16.83
CA ASP A 366 -9.38 3.85 15.58
C ASP A 366 -8.53 4.51 14.48
N SER A 367 -8.14 5.78 14.64
CA SER A 367 -7.45 6.55 13.60
C SER A 367 -6.43 7.54 14.16
N ALA A 368 -5.35 7.76 13.42
CA ALA A 368 -4.35 8.80 13.69
C ALA A 368 -4.40 9.87 12.61
N THR A 369 -4.42 11.15 13.02
CA THR A 369 -4.42 12.29 12.10
C THR A 369 -3.03 12.90 12.04
N PHE A 370 -2.51 12.99 10.83
CA PHE A 370 -1.22 13.58 10.54
C PHE A 370 -1.43 14.89 9.78
N ALA A 371 -0.68 15.94 10.13
CA ALA A 371 -0.80 17.20 9.45
C ALA A 371 0.53 17.94 9.29
N VAL A 372 0.50 18.94 8.41
CA VAL A 372 1.61 19.85 8.17
C VAL A 372 1.07 21.22 7.78
N ASN A 373 1.76 22.26 8.25
CA ASN A 373 1.49 23.64 7.88
C ASN A 373 2.63 24.13 6.99
N PHE A 374 2.30 24.78 5.88
CA PHE A 374 3.29 25.33 4.97
C PHE A 374 2.73 26.49 4.16
N THR A 375 3.62 27.28 3.58
CA THR A 375 3.28 28.39 2.70
C THR A 375 3.30 27.94 1.25
N VAL A 376 2.24 28.25 0.50
CA VAL A 376 2.12 27.94 -0.92
C VAL A 376 3.22 28.67 -1.73
N PRO A 377 3.85 28.01 -2.72
CA PRO A 377 4.93 28.61 -3.51
C PRO A 377 4.50 29.87 -4.28
N ASP A 378 5.47 30.70 -4.65
CA ASP A 378 5.28 31.91 -5.47
C ASP A 378 5.11 31.59 -6.97
N GLN A 379 4.30 30.57 -7.27
CA GLN A 379 3.94 30.17 -8.62
C GLN A 379 2.47 29.82 -8.63
N HIS A 380 1.73 30.40 -9.58
CA HIS A 380 0.33 30.13 -9.79
C HIS A 380 0.15 29.00 -10.82
N GLY A 381 -0.98 28.30 -10.75
CA GLY A 381 -1.27 27.15 -11.58
C GLY A 381 -2.18 26.15 -10.88
N ILE A 382 -2.28 24.95 -11.46
CA ILE A 382 -3.03 23.84 -10.87
C ILE A 382 -2.05 22.98 -10.09
N PHE A 383 -2.24 22.91 -8.77
CA PHE A 383 -1.42 22.11 -7.87
C PHE A 383 -2.19 20.90 -7.36
N ASN A 384 -1.46 19.93 -6.84
CA ASN A 384 -1.98 18.75 -6.19
C ASN A 384 -1.36 18.63 -4.81
N PHE A 385 -2.19 18.42 -3.80
CA PHE A 385 -1.80 17.77 -2.57
C PHE A 385 -1.73 16.27 -2.87
N MET A 386 -0.55 15.69 -2.77
CA MET A 386 -0.31 14.29 -3.07
C MET A 386 0.27 13.59 -1.84
N ALA A 387 -0.46 12.63 -1.28
CA ALA A 387 0.03 11.74 -0.24
C ALA A 387 0.26 10.35 -0.85
N ASN A 388 1.53 9.95 -0.94
CA ASN A 388 1.94 8.69 -1.56
C ASN A 388 2.76 7.86 -0.57
N TYR A 389 2.12 6.84 0.01
CA TYR A 389 2.74 5.96 0.99
C TYR A 389 2.65 4.50 0.51
N LYS A 390 3.78 4.01 -0.01
CA LYS A 390 3.94 2.65 -0.54
C LYS A 390 5.10 1.99 0.20
N ARG A 391 4.79 1.02 1.04
CA ARG A 391 5.76 0.24 1.82
C ARG A 391 5.52 -1.25 1.62
N PRO A 392 6.56 -2.09 1.64
CA PRO A 392 6.38 -3.53 1.57
C PRO A 392 5.39 -4.03 2.60
N PHE A 393 4.47 -4.89 2.17
CA PHE A 393 3.45 -5.54 3.00
C PHE A 393 2.35 -4.63 3.57
N MET A 394 2.33 -3.34 3.23
CA MET A 394 1.26 -2.41 3.60
C MET A 394 0.45 -2.01 2.37
N THR A 395 -0.86 -1.83 2.52
CA THR A 395 -1.72 -1.30 1.45
C THR A 395 -1.15 0.01 0.90
N ASN A 396 -1.16 0.15 -0.43
CA ASN A 396 -0.66 1.34 -1.09
C ASN A 396 -1.64 2.50 -0.88
N ILE A 397 -1.18 3.60 -0.29
CA ILE A 397 -1.94 4.85 -0.21
C ILE A 397 -1.46 5.77 -1.31
N GLU A 398 -2.38 6.22 -2.16
CA GLU A 398 -2.12 7.20 -3.21
C GLU A 398 -3.31 8.15 -3.31
N GLU A 399 -3.24 9.25 -2.56
CA GLU A 399 -4.30 10.24 -2.49
C GLU A 399 -3.89 11.53 -3.16
N LYS A 400 -4.74 12.02 -4.07
CA LYS A 400 -4.48 13.21 -4.87
C LYS A 400 -5.66 14.17 -4.79
N VAL A 401 -5.41 15.35 -4.22
CA VAL A 401 -6.40 16.43 -4.18
C VAL A 401 -5.90 17.61 -5.02
N THR A 402 -6.63 17.93 -6.08
CA THR A 402 -6.26 19.00 -7.02
C THR A 402 -6.88 20.33 -6.60
N VAL A 403 -6.06 21.38 -6.55
CA VAL A 403 -6.46 22.74 -6.17
C VAL A 403 -5.86 23.77 -7.12
N SER A 404 -6.52 24.91 -7.26
CA SER A 404 -6.02 26.02 -8.07
C SER A 404 -5.29 27.04 -7.20
N VAL A 405 -4.05 27.37 -7.54
CA VAL A 405 -3.32 28.48 -6.91
C VAL A 405 -3.36 29.67 -7.87
N ARG A 406 -4.05 30.75 -7.49
CA ARG A 406 -4.13 31.99 -8.26
C ARG A 406 -3.06 33.00 -7.83
N HIS A 407 -2.78 33.94 -8.72
CA HIS A 407 -1.99 35.13 -8.38
C HIS A 407 -2.75 36.08 -7.45
N MET A 408 -2.04 37.06 -6.90
CA MET A 408 -2.63 38.18 -6.16
C MET A 408 -3.63 38.93 -7.04
N ALA A 409 -4.81 39.21 -6.51
CA ALA A 409 -5.79 40.09 -7.14
C ALA A 409 -5.35 41.56 -6.99
N HIS A 410 -5.90 42.42 -7.84
CA HIS A 410 -5.51 43.83 -7.91
C HIS A 410 -5.75 44.60 -6.59
N ASP A 411 -6.67 44.13 -5.76
CA ASP A 411 -7.09 44.72 -4.50
C ASP A 411 -6.36 44.16 -3.28
N GLU A 412 -5.57 43.10 -3.45
CA GLU A 412 -4.83 42.42 -2.39
C GLU A 412 -3.39 42.93 -2.20
N TRP A 413 -2.94 43.85 -3.07
CA TRP A 413 -1.62 44.46 -2.93
C TRP A 413 -1.60 45.50 -1.80
N PRO A 414 -0.50 45.59 -1.04
CA PRO A 414 -0.29 46.67 -0.07
C PRO A 414 -0.53 48.02 -0.75
N ARG A 415 -1.37 48.84 -0.13
CA ARG A 415 -1.78 50.13 -0.70
C ARG A 415 -0.65 51.15 -0.55
N SER A 416 -0.72 52.23 -1.34
CA SER A 416 0.35 53.24 -1.38
C SER A 416 0.64 53.88 -0.02
N TRP A 417 -0.31 53.89 0.92
CA TRP A 417 -0.09 54.40 2.27
C TRP A 417 0.72 53.46 3.18
N GLU A 418 0.71 52.15 2.93
CA GLU A 418 1.52 51.16 3.66
C GLU A 418 2.97 51.14 3.18
N ILE A 419 3.21 51.52 1.93
CA ILE A 419 4.54 51.53 1.31
C ILE A 419 5.24 52.84 1.65
N SER A 420 6.17 52.82 2.61
CA SER A 420 6.92 54.01 3.04
C SER A 420 7.63 54.73 1.89
N GLY A 421 8.11 53.99 0.88
CA GLY A 421 8.71 54.55 -0.34
C GLY A 421 7.75 55.35 -1.23
N ALA A 422 6.43 55.16 -1.09
CA ALA A 422 5.43 55.90 -1.85
C ALA A 422 5.04 57.25 -1.19
N TRP A 423 5.48 57.50 0.05
CA TRP A 423 5.10 58.70 0.80
C TRP A 423 5.53 60.03 0.15
N PRO A 424 6.74 60.17 -0.44
CA PRO A 424 7.11 61.41 -1.14
C PRO A 424 6.17 61.75 -2.31
N TRP A 425 5.70 60.73 -3.04
CA TRP A 425 4.78 60.91 -4.17
C TRP A 425 3.40 61.34 -3.70
N MET A 426 2.87 60.72 -2.64
CA MET A 426 1.60 61.13 -2.04
C MET A 426 1.69 62.56 -1.50
N ALA A 427 2.78 62.91 -0.80
CA ALA A 427 3.02 64.27 -0.32
C ALA A 427 3.10 65.28 -1.48
N GLY A 428 3.71 64.91 -2.60
CA GLY A 428 3.73 65.74 -3.82
C GLY A 428 2.35 66.00 -4.40
N ILE A 429 1.47 64.99 -4.43
CA ILE A 429 0.06 65.14 -4.83
C ILE A 429 -0.65 66.12 -3.90
N PHE A 430 -0.57 65.92 -2.58
CA PHE A 430 -1.18 66.82 -1.61
C PHE A 430 -0.65 68.26 -1.71
N THR A 431 0.66 68.42 -1.94
CA THR A 431 1.30 69.73 -2.13
C THR A 431 0.77 70.42 -3.40
N THR A 432 0.64 69.68 -4.50
CA THR A 432 0.14 70.21 -5.77
C THR A 432 -1.33 70.63 -5.65
N VAL A 433 -2.17 69.79 -5.05
CA VAL A 433 -3.59 70.10 -4.82
C VAL A 433 -3.73 71.34 -3.92
N THR A 434 -3.00 71.37 -2.81
CA THR A 434 -3.03 72.51 -1.87
C THR A 434 -2.50 73.78 -2.54
N GLY A 435 -1.40 73.67 -3.30
CA GLY A 435 -0.82 74.78 -4.06
C GLY A 435 -1.76 75.31 -5.13
N PHE A 436 -2.49 74.45 -5.84
CA PHE A 436 -3.48 74.85 -6.84
C PHE A 436 -4.69 75.56 -6.20
N ILE A 437 -5.18 75.07 -5.06
CA ILE A 437 -6.25 75.73 -4.30
C ILE A 437 -5.78 77.11 -3.81
N ALA A 438 -4.58 77.20 -3.23
CA ALA A 438 -3.99 78.45 -2.77
C ALA A 438 -3.77 79.44 -3.91
N PHE A 439 -3.25 78.97 -5.05
CA PHE A 439 -3.11 79.76 -6.27
C PHE A 439 -4.46 80.29 -6.76
N SER A 440 -5.48 79.43 -6.85
CA SER A 440 -6.81 79.83 -7.30
C SER A 440 -7.43 80.90 -6.39
N ALA A 441 -7.27 80.75 -5.07
CA ALA A 441 -7.71 81.74 -4.10
C ALA A 441 -6.95 83.07 -4.27
N LEU A 442 -5.61 83.03 -4.32
CA LEU A 442 -4.79 84.23 -4.52
C LEU A 442 -5.11 84.93 -5.84
N TRP A 443 -5.25 84.16 -6.93
CA TRP A 443 -5.57 84.68 -8.26
C TRP A 443 -6.91 85.43 -8.26
N MET A 444 -7.96 84.84 -7.67
CA MET A 444 -9.28 85.48 -7.58
C MET A 444 -9.29 86.76 -6.74
N TYR A 445 -8.53 86.81 -5.65
CA TYR A 445 -8.54 87.95 -4.72
C TYR A 445 -7.38 88.94 -4.93
N SER A 446 -6.52 88.71 -5.92
CA SER A 446 -5.46 89.66 -6.28
C SER A 446 -6.03 90.82 -7.10
N LYS A 447 -5.74 92.06 -6.69
CA LYS A 447 -6.12 93.26 -7.43
C LYS A 447 -5.16 93.44 -8.62
N PRO A 448 -5.63 93.61 -9.87
CA PRO A 448 -4.76 93.87 -11.00
C PRO A 448 -4.00 95.18 -10.78
N THR A 449 -2.69 95.16 -11.04
CA THR A 449 -1.87 96.38 -11.04
C THR A 449 -2.28 97.26 -12.22
N ASN A 450 -2.56 98.54 -11.97
CA ASN A 450 -2.83 99.52 -13.03
C ASN A 450 -1.67 99.47 -14.05
N GLY A 451 -1.98 99.22 -15.32
CA GLY A 451 -0.98 99.23 -16.41
C GLY A 451 -0.25 100.56 -16.52
N PRO A 452 0.86 100.64 -17.30
CA PRO A 452 1.68 101.85 -17.38
C PRO A 452 0.82 103.04 -17.79
N ALA A 453 0.90 104.13 -17.03
CA ALA A 453 0.19 105.36 -17.34
C ALA A 453 0.54 105.83 -18.76
N GLU A 454 -0.47 106.03 -19.61
CA GLU A 454 -0.31 106.74 -20.89
C GLU A 454 0.41 108.07 -20.63
N SER A 455 1.59 108.25 -21.24
CA SER A 455 2.26 109.53 -21.25
C SER A 455 1.41 110.52 -22.06
N LYS A 456 0.71 111.42 -21.37
CA LYS A 456 0.10 112.58 -21.99
C LYS A 456 1.20 113.38 -22.70
N LYS A 457 1.25 113.31 -24.03
CA LYS A 457 1.93 114.32 -24.85
C LYS A 457 1.20 115.64 -24.66
N SER A 458 1.82 116.55 -23.90
CA SER A 458 1.48 117.97 -23.90
C SER A 458 1.84 118.55 -25.28
N ARG A 459 0.95 119.44 -25.73
CA ARG A 459 0.90 120.09 -27.04
C ARG A 459 2.12 120.98 -27.33
#